data_AF-A0A2E2KGZ9-F1
#
_entry.id   AF-A0A2E2KGZ9-F1
#
_cell.length_a   1.000
_cell.length_b   1.000
_cell.length_c   1.000
_cell.angle_alpha   90.00
_cell.angle_beta   90.00
_cell.angle_gamma   90.00
#
_symmetry.space_group_name_H-M   'P 1'
#
loop_
_entity.id
_entity.type
_entity.pdbx_description
1 polymer ?
#
loop_
_entity_poly.entity_id
_entity_poly.type
_entity_poly.pdbx_seq_one_letter_code
_entity_poly.pdbx_strand_id
1 'polypeptide(L)'
;MQLVKDLSPSGIVYYWIDERSEKISPDIPTLQLADEWRTRFVFSKFEGFERRNSFLDRRKDSNQREELDKNLFHNRLNPVGRRETDEPITIDIDLAVEKLKVYYS
;
A
#
# COMPACT_ATOMS: atom_id res chain seq x y z
N MET A 1 0.46 -3.64 9.93
CA MET A 1 -0.55 -2.58 9.80
C MET A 1 -1.85 -3.22 9.36
N GLN A 2 -2.97 -2.89 10.00
CA GLN A 2 -4.28 -3.49 9.66
C GLN A 2 -5.30 -2.40 9.36
N LEU A 3 -6.19 -2.66 8.40
CA LEU A 3 -7.26 -1.76 8.01
C LEU A 3 -8.54 -2.10 8.78
N VAL A 4 -9.04 -1.12 9.51
CA VAL A 4 -10.30 -1.22 10.25
C VAL A 4 -11.37 -0.44 9.49
N LYS A 5 -12.52 -1.07 9.30
CA LYS A 5 -13.76 -0.43 8.86
C LYS A 5 -14.67 -0.28 10.06
N ASP A 6 -15.08 0.95 10.34
CA ASP A 6 -15.92 1.28 11.48
C ASP A 6 -17.14 2.10 11.07
N LEU A 7 -18.19 2.06 11.90
CA LEU A 7 -19.36 2.91 11.78
C LEU A 7 -19.28 4.03 12.82
N SER A 8 -19.15 5.25 12.32
CA SER A 8 -19.19 6.49 13.10
C SER A 8 -20.54 7.19 12.92
N PRO A 9 -20.89 8.19 13.75
CA PRO A 9 -22.14 8.95 13.60
C PRO A 9 -22.31 9.65 12.24
N SER A 10 -21.20 9.95 11.55
CA SER A 10 -21.20 10.56 10.21
C SER A 10 -21.22 9.54 9.07
N GLY A 11 -21.13 8.24 9.37
CA GLY A 11 -21.15 7.15 8.40
C GLY A 11 -20.00 6.17 8.56
N ILE A 12 -19.79 5.35 7.52
CA ILE A 12 -18.70 4.37 7.46
C ILE A 12 -17.37 5.11 7.30
N VAL A 13 -16.42 4.76 8.16
CA VAL A 13 -15.06 5.30 8.15
C VAL A 13 -14.05 4.17 8.17
N TYR A 14 -12.86 4.46 7.65
CA TYR A 14 -11.73 3.56 7.55
C TYR A 14 -10.56 4.17 8.29
N TYR A 15 -9.81 3.37 9.05
CA TYR A 15 -8.57 3.81 9.66
C TYR A 15 -7.59 2.64 9.81
N TRP A 16 -6.31 2.97 9.90
CA TRP A 16 -5.23 2.02 10.08
C TRP A 16 -4.82 1.92 11.54
N ILE A 17 -4.52 0.70 11.97
CA ILE A 17 -3.94 0.39 13.27
C ILE A 17 -2.57 -0.25 13.12
N ASP A 18 -1.72 -0.04 14.12
CA ASP A 18 -0.42 -0.70 14.24
C ASP A 18 -0.54 -2.08 14.91
N GLU A 19 0.56 -2.83 15.02
CA GLU A 19 0.63 -4.13 15.69
C GLU A 19 0.21 -4.09 17.17
N ARG A 20 0.23 -2.90 17.79
CA ARG A 20 -0.23 -2.64 19.16
C ARG A 20 -1.72 -2.26 19.24
N SER A 21 -2.44 -2.33 18.14
CA SER A 21 -3.83 -1.88 18.00
C SER A 21 -4.05 -0.37 18.24
N GLU A 22 -2.99 0.43 18.14
CA GLU A 22 -3.07 1.89 18.22
C GLU A 22 -3.41 2.47 16.85
N LYS A 23 -4.35 3.42 16.82
CA LYS A 23 -4.75 4.12 15.60
C LYS A 23 -3.63 5.05 15.13
N ILE A 24 -3.15 4.84 13.92
CA ILE A 24 -2.04 5.58 13.31
C ILE A 24 -2.48 6.53 12.18
N SER A 25 -3.69 6.33 11.64
CA SER A 25 -4.26 7.19 10.60
C SER A 25 -5.44 8.01 11.14
N PRO A 26 -5.79 9.14 10.50
CA PRO A 26 -7.08 9.80 10.72
C PRO A 26 -8.25 8.90 10.26
N ASP A 27 -9.48 9.35 10.50
CA ASP A 27 -10.69 8.73 9.94
C ASP A 27 -10.82 9.08 8.46
N ILE A 28 -10.89 8.06 7.62
CA ILE A 28 -10.87 8.16 6.17
C ILE A 28 -12.22 7.70 5.63
N PRO A 29 -12.89 8.47 4.76
CA PRO A 29 -14.25 8.14 4.33
C PRO A 29 -14.33 7.06 3.26
N THR A 30 -13.25 6.80 2.51
CA THR A 30 -13.26 5.84 1.38
C THR A 30 -12.04 4.93 1.40
N LEU A 31 -12.20 3.71 0.87
CA LEU A 31 -11.11 2.74 0.73
C LEU A 31 -9.96 3.29 -0.13
N GLN A 32 -10.26 3.98 -1.23
CA GLN A 32 -9.24 4.57 -2.12
C GLN A 32 -8.33 5.55 -1.37
N LEU A 33 -8.92 6.41 -0.52
CA LEU A 33 -8.12 7.34 0.29
C LEU A 33 -7.32 6.62 1.38
N ALA A 34 -7.82 5.49 1.89
CA ALA A 34 -7.09 4.67 2.87
C ALA A 34 -5.86 4.01 2.23
N ASP A 35 -5.98 3.58 0.96
CA ASP A 35 -4.88 3.04 0.18
C ASP A 35 -3.81 4.10 -0.14
N GLU A 36 -4.24 5.29 -0.57
CA GLU A 36 -3.34 6.43 -0.78
C GLU A 36 -2.59 6.80 0.50
N TRP A 37 -3.28 6.81 1.64
CA TRP A 37 -2.66 7.11 2.92
C TRP A 37 -1.62 6.06 3.30
N ARG A 38 -1.93 4.75 3.18
CA ARG A 38 -0.99 3.65 3.45
C ARG A 38 0.26 3.81 2.61
N THR A 39 0.07 4.07 1.32
CA THR A 39 1.18 4.27 0.37
C THR A 39 2.08 5.41 0.84
N ARG A 40 1.51 6.60 1.10
CA ARG A 40 2.28 7.76 1.58
C ARG A 40 2.98 7.49 2.91
N PHE A 41 2.32 6.80 3.83
CA PHE A 41 2.86 6.45 5.13
C PHE A 41 4.06 5.52 5.02
N VAL A 42 3.96 4.45 4.24
CA VAL A 42 5.08 3.51 3.99
C VAL A 42 6.24 4.22 3.31
N PHE A 43 5.97 5.08 2.31
CA PHE A 43 7.02 5.89 1.68
C PHE A 43 7.68 6.87 2.66
N SER A 44 6.92 7.48 3.57
CA SER A 44 7.47 8.42 4.56
C SER A 44 8.38 7.76 5.60
N LYS A 45 8.16 6.46 5.88
CA LYS A 45 8.97 5.66 6.80
C LYS A 45 10.23 5.06 6.15
N PHE A 46 10.37 5.17 4.84
CA PHE A 46 11.52 4.61 4.14
C PHE A 46 12.76 5.49 4.35
N GLU A 47 13.68 5.04 5.22
CA GLU A 47 14.95 5.72 5.51
C GLU A 47 16.12 5.28 4.59
N GLY A 48 15.87 4.37 3.66
CA GLY A 48 16.90 3.86 2.75
C GLY A 48 17.30 4.86 1.67
N PHE A 49 18.47 4.65 1.07
CA PHE A 49 18.85 5.37 -0.16
C PHE A 49 17.83 5.05 -1.28
N GLU A 50 17.31 6.10 -1.94
CA GLU A 50 16.48 5.94 -3.13
C GLU A 50 17.24 5.09 -4.17
N ARG A 51 16.68 3.92 -4.50
CA ARG A 51 17.33 2.97 -5.41
C ARG A 51 17.13 3.33 -6.88
N ARG A 52 16.27 4.32 -7.19
CA ARG A 52 16.12 4.82 -8.57
C ARG A 52 17.25 5.77 -8.93
N ASN A 53 18.34 5.19 -9.43
CA ASN A 53 19.35 5.93 -10.17
C ASN A 53 18.91 6.05 -11.63
N SER A 54 18.56 7.25 -12.10
CA SER A 54 18.37 7.53 -13.52
C SER A 54 19.72 7.91 -14.15
N PHE A 55 20.55 6.92 -14.47
CA PHE A 55 21.78 7.14 -15.24
C PHE A 55 21.86 6.15 -16.38
N LEU A 56 21.08 6.38 -17.44
CA LEU A 56 21.31 5.70 -18.71
C LEU A 56 21.08 6.69 -19.85
N ASP A 57 22.17 7.20 -20.41
CA ASP A 57 22.18 7.66 -21.80
C ASP A 57 21.92 6.43 -22.68
N ARG A 58 20.67 6.27 -23.13
CA ARG A 58 20.16 5.11 -23.87
C ARG A 58 20.76 4.94 -25.27
N ARG A 59 21.72 5.78 -25.67
CA ARG A 59 22.25 5.87 -27.02
C ARG A 59 23.63 5.24 -27.23
N LYS A 60 24.31 4.78 -26.17
CA LYS A 60 25.77 4.50 -26.25
C LYS A 60 26.22 3.04 -26.27
N ASP A 61 25.42 2.05 -25.88
CA ASP A 61 25.93 0.68 -25.87
C ASP A 61 24.83 -0.40 -26.01
N SER A 62 24.80 -1.08 -27.16
CA SER A 62 23.86 -2.17 -27.44
C SER A 62 24.17 -3.42 -26.61
N ASN A 63 25.42 -3.63 -26.23
CA ASN A 63 25.85 -4.83 -25.50
C ASN A 63 25.44 -4.75 -24.03
N GLN A 64 25.59 -3.58 -23.40
CA GLN A 64 25.05 -3.34 -22.05
C GLN A 64 23.53 -3.53 -21.99
N ARG A 65 22.81 -3.23 -23.08
CA ARG A 65 21.37 -3.42 -23.16
C ARG A 65 20.99 -4.90 -23.13
N GLU A 66 21.64 -5.74 -23.93
CA GLU A 66 21.35 -7.18 -23.93
C GLU A 66 21.65 -7.82 -22.58
N GLU A 67 22.76 -7.44 -21.92
CA GLU A 67 23.10 -7.96 -20.60
C GLU A 67 22.08 -7.56 -19.54
N LEU A 68 21.64 -6.31 -19.53
CA LEU A 68 20.58 -5.85 -18.63
C LEU A 68 19.24 -6.52 -18.93
N ASP A 69 18.84 -6.66 -20.19
CA ASP A 69 17.57 -7.30 -20.55
C ASP A 69 17.56 -8.79 -20.19
N LYS A 70 18.68 -9.52 -20.37
CA LYS A 70 18.84 -10.91 -19.91
C LYS A 70 18.69 -11.02 -18.39
N ASN A 71 19.31 -10.10 -17.64
CA ASN A 71 19.20 -10.06 -16.18
C ASN A 71 17.81 -9.62 -15.69
N LEU A 72 17.09 -8.79 -16.46
CA LEU A 72 15.74 -8.33 -16.13
C LEU A 72 14.66 -9.33 -16.52
N PHE A 73 14.93 -10.31 -17.39
CA PHE A 73 13.95 -11.30 -17.85
C PHE A 73 13.32 -12.09 -16.69
N HIS A 74 14.14 -12.61 -15.76
CA HIS A 74 13.65 -13.30 -14.56
C HIS A 74 12.78 -12.40 -13.66
N ASN A 75 13.13 -11.11 -13.58
CA ASN A 75 12.36 -10.11 -12.81
C ASN A 75 11.06 -9.66 -13.50
N ARG A 76 10.83 -10.03 -14.77
CA ARG A 76 9.61 -9.74 -15.54
C ARG A 76 8.62 -10.90 -15.53
N LEU A 77 9.09 -12.14 -15.34
CA LEU A 77 8.24 -13.34 -15.36
C LEU A 77 7.29 -13.44 -14.17
N ASN A 78 7.66 -12.88 -13.01
CA ASN A 78 6.80 -12.76 -11.84
C ASN A 78 6.67 -11.29 -11.44
N PRO A 79 5.79 -10.51 -12.10
CA PRO A 79 5.59 -9.08 -11.83
C PRO A 79 4.71 -8.82 -10.60
N VAL A 80 4.62 -9.77 -9.66
CA VAL A 80 3.89 -9.55 -8.40
C VAL A 80 4.58 -8.43 -7.65
N GLY A 81 3.77 -7.50 -7.13
CA GLY A 81 4.16 -6.22 -6.54
C GLY A 81 5.52 -6.23 -5.87
N ARG A 82 6.43 -5.36 -6.33
CA ARG A 82 7.77 -5.25 -5.74
C ARG A 82 7.72 -4.58 -4.37
N ARG A 83 6.59 -3.95 -4.05
CA ARG A 83 6.33 -3.21 -2.82
C ARG A 83 5.10 -3.77 -2.14
N GLU A 84 5.14 -3.77 -0.83
CA GLU A 84 3.99 -4.06 0.04
C GLU A 84 2.75 -3.19 -0.31
N THR A 85 2.95 -2.00 -0.88
CA THR A 85 1.90 -1.08 -1.33
C THR A 85 1.29 -1.39 -2.69
N ASP A 86 1.89 -2.31 -3.47
CA ASP A 86 1.39 -2.65 -4.80
C ASP A 86 0.24 -3.68 -4.73
N GLU A 87 0.06 -4.33 -3.57
CA GLU A 87 -1.06 -5.22 -3.31
C GLU A 87 -2.31 -4.43 -2.93
N PRO A 88 -3.49 -4.78 -3.48
CA PRO A 88 -4.74 -4.10 -3.14
C PRO A 88 -5.05 -4.27 -1.65
N ILE A 89 -5.47 -3.18 -1.01
CA ILE A 89 -5.85 -3.23 0.41
C ILE A 89 -7.10 -4.07 0.64
N THR A 90 -7.09 -4.85 1.72
CA THR A 90 -8.22 -5.61 2.22
C THR A 90 -8.64 -5.08 3.59
N ILE A 91 -9.92 -5.20 3.93
CA ILE A 91 -10.41 -4.84 5.27
C ILE A 91 -10.11 -6.01 6.19
N ASP A 92 -9.32 -5.78 7.24
CA ASP A 92 -8.92 -6.82 8.19
C ASP A 92 -9.95 -6.96 9.32
N ILE A 93 -10.51 -5.84 9.78
CA ILE A 93 -11.45 -5.78 10.90
C ILE A 93 -12.68 -4.95 10.48
N ASP A 94 -13.86 -5.55 10.52
CA ASP A 94 -15.13 -4.88 10.20
C ASP A 94 -16.00 -4.71 11.46
N LEU A 95 -15.79 -3.59 12.16
CA LEU A 95 -16.58 -3.18 13.33
C LEU A 95 -17.95 -2.62 12.93
N ALA A 96 -18.10 -2.15 11.68
CA ALA A 96 -19.37 -1.59 11.22
C ALA A 96 -20.48 -2.65 11.23
N VAL A 97 -20.16 -3.89 10.85
CA VAL A 97 -21.12 -5.02 10.89
C VAL A 97 -21.59 -5.31 12.31
N GLU A 98 -20.69 -5.27 13.30
CA GLU A 98 -21.05 -5.52 14.70
C GLU A 98 -21.94 -4.42 15.26
N LYS A 99 -21.60 -3.15 15.01
CA LYS A 99 -22.39 -2.00 15.46
C LYS A 99 -23.78 -1.95 14.82
N LEU A 100 -23.90 -2.34 13.55
CA LEU A 100 -25.20 -2.43 12.87
C LEU A 100 -26.11 -3.49 13.52
N LYS A 101 -25.57 -4.64 13.93
CA LYS A 101 -26.37 -5.68 14.61
C LYS A 101 -27.00 -5.16 15.89
N VAL A 102 -26.27 -4.36 16.68
CA VAL A 102 -26.78 -3.75 17.92
C VAL A 102 -27.85 -2.70 17.60
N TYR A 103 -27.70 -1.93 16.52
CA TYR A 103 -28.66 -0.89 16.16
C TYR A 103 -30.03 -1.43 15.73
N TYR A 104 -30.08 -2.65 15.19
CA TYR A 104 -31.30 -3.29 14.70
C TYR A 104 -31.86 -4.38 15.63
N SER A 105 -31.26 -4.60 16.81
CA SER A 105 -31.78 -5.51 17.85
C SER A 105 -32.65 -4.77 18.85
#